data_AF-A0A5E4ZV55-F1
#
_entry.id   AF-A0A5E4ZV55-F1
#
_cell.length_a   1.000
_cell.length_b   1.000
_cell.length_c   1.000
_cell.angle_alpha   90.00
_cell.angle_beta   90.00
_cell.angle_gamma   90.00
#
_symmetry.space_group_name_H-M   'P 1'
#
loop_
_entity.id
_entity.type
_entity.pdbx_description
1 polymer ?
#
loop_
_entity_poly.entity_id
_entity_poly.type
_entity_poly.pdbx_seq_one_letter_code
_entity_poly.pdbx_strand_id
1 'polypeptide(L)'
;MSKREPFVFEETCVPRRVLELFSVKWTSMVLYALQCGTTRTGELQRRLPGISKKMLTQTLRELERDGLIHREVYAVVPPKVEYSLTPLGELFIEPIEMLYRWGNQHADVLAQLSLRRGKPSRDGLPGGDTATDDDTDHDTDRNTNGDAAANVKHAA
;
A
#
# COMPACT_ATOMS: atom_id res chain seq x y z
N MET A 1 -24.56 -33.94 -27.78
CA MET A 1 -24.57 -32.69 -27.00
C MET A 1 -24.56 -33.07 -25.52
N SER A 2 -23.40 -33.03 -24.86
CA SER A 2 -23.28 -33.38 -23.44
C SER A 2 -23.96 -32.30 -22.61
N LYS A 3 -24.99 -32.66 -21.84
CA LYS A 3 -25.66 -31.74 -20.90
C LYS A 3 -24.59 -31.22 -19.92
N ARG A 4 -24.37 -29.91 -19.87
CA ARG A 4 -23.61 -29.29 -18.79
C ARG A 4 -24.47 -29.38 -17.54
N GLU A 5 -24.20 -30.36 -16.68
CA GLU A 5 -24.68 -30.37 -15.30
C GLU A 5 -24.29 -29.03 -14.64
N PRO A 6 -25.17 -28.38 -13.87
CA PRO A 6 -24.84 -27.14 -13.19
C PRO A 6 -23.76 -27.38 -12.13
N PHE A 7 -22.65 -26.65 -12.22
CA PHE A 7 -21.62 -26.66 -11.19
C PHE A 7 -22.17 -26.02 -9.90
N VAL A 8 -22.04 -26.74 -8.79
CA VAL A 8 -22.37 -26.22 -7.44
C VAL A 8 -21.08 -25.83 -6.74
N PHE A 9 -20.95 -24.56 -6.34
CA PHE A 9 -19.83 -24.06 -5.55
C PHE A 9 -20.20 -24.04 -4.06
N GLU A 10 -19.78 -25.07 -3.33
CA GLU A 10 -19.94 -25.14 -1.87
C GLU A 10 -18.95 -24.21 -1.15
N GLU A 11 -19.22 -23.89 0.12
CA GLU A 11 -18.39 -22.96 0.91
C GLU A 11 -16.95 -23.44 1.14
N THR A 12 -16.71 -24.75 1.10
CA THR A 12 -15.38 -25.35 1.29
C THR A 12 -14.74 -25.79 -0.03
N CYS A 13 -15.33 -25.44 -1.18
CA CYS A 13 -14.86 -25.92 -2.47
C CYS A 13 -13.46 -25.37 -2.82
N VAL A 14 -12.67 -26.18 -3.54
CA VAL A 14 -11.30 -25.83 -3.96
C VAL A 14 -11.23 -24.49 -4.71
N PRO A 15 -12.13 -24.18 -5.67
CA PRO A 15 -12.11 -22.88 -6.36
C PRO A 15 -12.21 -21.67 -5.42
N ARG A 16 -13.04 -21.75 -4.37
CA ARG A 16 -13.17 -20.67 -3.38
C ARG A 16 -11.89 -20.48 -2.59
N ARG A 17 -11.27 -21.58 -2.15
CA ARG A 17 -10.00 -21.54 -1.40
C ARG A 17 -8.84 -21.00 -2.24
N VAL A 18 -8.85 -21.23 -3.55
CA VAL A 18 -7.90 -20.57 -4.48
C VAL A 18 -8.19 -19.07 -4.57
N LEU A 19 -9.45 -18.67 -4.70
CA LEU A 19 -9.84 -17.25 -4.80
C LEU A 19 -9.52 -16.45 -3.53
N GLU A 20 -9.50 -17.07 -2.35
CA GLU A 20 -9.10 -16.41 -1.10
C GLU A 20 -7.68 -15.82 -1.19
N LEU A 21 -6.73 -16.54 -1.82
CA LEU A 21 -5.37 -16.05 -2.05
C LEU A 21 -5.37 -14.72 -2.83
N PHE A 22 -6.22 -14.63 -3.85
CA PHE A 22 -6.33 -13.47 -4.72
C PHE A 22 -7.21 -12.35 -4.12
N SER A 23 -8.01 -12.66 -3.11
CA SER A 23 -8.91 -11.72 -2.45
C SER A 23 -8.18 -10.82 -1.45
N VAL A 24 -7.04 -11.27 -0.92
CA VAL A 24 -6.20 -10.46 -0.02
C VAL A 24 -5.35 -9.50 -0.83
N LYS A 25 -5.48 -8.20 -0.51
CA LYS A 25 -4.72 -7.13 -1.17
C LYS A 25 -3.22 -7.38 -1.02
N TRP A 26 -2.48 -7.25 -2.13
CA TRP A 26 -1.03 -7.40 -2.25
C TRP A 26 -0.45 -8.82 -2.24
N THR A 27 -1.15 -9.83 -1.74
CA THR A 27 -0.61 -11.21 -1.60
C THR A 27 -0.05 -11.76 -2.91
N SER A 28 -0.86 -11.78 -3.98
CA SER A 28 -0.41 -12.26 -5.29
C SER A 28 0.74 -11.42 -5.87
N MET A 29 0.71 -10.10 -5.65
CA MET A 29 1.75 -9.19 -6.14
C MET A 29 3.09 -9.39 -5.43
N VAL A 30 3.06 -9.65 -4.12
CA VAL A 30 4.26 -9.96 -3.32
C VAL A 30 4.87 -11.29 -3.77
N LEU A 31 4.06 -12.33 -3.91
CA LEU A 31 4.54 -13.64 -4.40
C LEU A 31 5.17 -13.50 -5.79
N TYR A 32 4.47 -12.84 -6.71
CA TYR A 32 4.98 -12.62 -8.07
C TYR A 32 6.28 -11.81 -8.08
N ALA A 33 6.41 -10.80 -7.21
CA ALA A 33 7.63 -10.00 -7.11
C ALA A 33 8.83 -10.77 -6.52
N LEU A 34 8.57 -11.81 -5.72
CA LEU A 34 9.60 -12.72 -5.17
C LEU A 34 10.04 -13.80 -6.17
N GLN A 35 9.29 -14.01 -7.27
CA GLN A 35 9.70 -14.94 -8.34
C GLN A 35 11.08 -14.61 -8.93
N CYS A 36 11.46 -13.33 -8.93
CA CYS A 36 12.75 -12.88 -9.45
C CYS A 36 13.92 -13.18 -8.49
N GLY A 37 13.69 -13.97 -7.44
CA GLY A 37 14.69 -14.41 -6.47
C GLY A 37 14.60 -13.70 -5.12
N THR A 38 15.54 -14.05 -4.25
CA THR A 38 15.65 -13.53 -2.88
C THR A 38 15.80 -12.01 -2.86
N THR A 39 14.99 -11.31 -2.06
CA THR A 39 15.03 -9.84 -1.98
C THR A 39 14.88 -9.30 -0.57
N ARG A 40 15.39 -8.08 -0.35
CA ARG A 40 15.18 -7.34 0.90
C ARG A 40 13.87 -6.58 0.88
N THR A 41 13.31 -6.27 2.06
CA THR A 41 12.04 -5.52 2.19
C THR A 41 12.03 -4.20 1.40
N GLY A 42 13.14 -3.46 1.43
CA GLY A 42 13.22 -2.18 0.71
C GLY A 42 13.23 -2.32 -0.82
N GLU A 43 13.79 -3.41 -1.34
CA GLU A 43 13.74 -3.72 -2.77
C GLU A 43 12.33 -4.13 -3.19
N LEU A 44 11.69 -4.98 -2.38
CA LEU A 44 10.33 -5.42 -2.60
C LEU A 44 9.34 -4.24 -2.58
N GLN A 45 9.53 -3.29 -1.65
CA GLN A 45 8.72 -2.07 -1.61
C GLN A 45 8.88 -1.20 -2.87
N ARG A 46 10.08 -1.14 -3.46
CA ARG A 46 10.30 -0.41 -4.72
C ARG A 46 9.64 -1.09 -5.92
N ARG A 47 9.53 -2.42 -5.91
CA ARG A 47 8.81 -3.20 -6.95
C ARG A 47 7.29 -3.05 -6.86
N LEU A 48 6.78 -2.65 -5.70
CA LEU A 48 5.34 -2.59 -5.40
C LEU A 48 4.93 -1.15 -5.05
N PRO A 49 4.94 -0.21 -6.01
CA PRO A 49 4.55 1.17 -5.75
C PRO A 49 3.12 1.24 -5.20
N GLY A 50 2.93 1.99 -4.11
CA GLY A 50 1.64 2.18 -3.45
C GLY A 50 1.39 1.25 -2.24
N ILE A 51 2.24 0.25 -1.98
CA ILE A 51 2.18 -0.49 -0.72
C ILE A 51 2.85 0.32 0.40
N SER A 52 2.15 0.52 1.52
CA SER A 52 2.77 1.11 2.70
C SER A 52 3.75 0.12 3.35
N LYS A 53 4.79 0.61 4.02
CA LYS A 53 5.75 -0.25 4.74
C LYS A 53 5.06 -1.15 5.77
N LYS A 54 4.05 -0.62 6.47
CA LYS A 54 3.22 -1.36 7.44
C LYS A 54 2.48 -2.51 6.74
N MET A 55 1.82 -2.23 5.61
CA MET A 55 1.07 -3.23 4.85
C MET A 55 2.01 -4.31 4.29
N LEU A 56 3.15 -3.92 3.72
CA LEU A 56 4.14 -4.89 3.23
C LEU A 56 4.64 -5.82 4.35
N THR A 57 4.95 -5.27 5.52
CA THR A 57 5.38 -6.05 6.68
C THR A 57 4.28 -6.98 7.20
N GLN A 58 3.02 -6.57 7.09
CA GLN A 58 1.88 -7.41 7.45
C GLN A 58 1.72 -8.57 6.45
N THR A 59 1.70 -8.27 5.16
CA THR A 59 1.59 -9.27 4.09
C THR A 59 2.73 -10.29 4.13
N LEU A 60 3.97 -9.85 4.35
CA LEU A 60 5.11 -10.77 4.49
C LEU A 60 4.95 -11.71 5.69
N ARG A 61 4.46 -11.22 6.83
CA ARG A 61 4.22 -12.07 8.01
C ARG A 61 3.10 -13.08 7.78
N GLU A 62 2.04 -12.70 7.07
CA GLU A 62 0.94 -13.61 6.72
C GLU A 62 1.43 -14.69 5.75
N LEU A 63 2.16 -14.30 4.70
CA LEU A 63 2.75 -15.25 3.75
C LEU A 63 3.76 -16.20 4.39
N GLU A 64 4.56 -15.72 5.36
CA GLU A 64 5.51 -16.55 6.12
C GLU A 64 4.75 -17.55 6.99
N ARG A 65 3.73 -17.09 7.73
CA ARG A 65 2.86 -17.95 8.55
C ARG A 65 2.16 -19.03 7.72
N ASP A 66 1.70 -18.66 6.52
CA ASP A 66 1.01 -19.57 5.61
C ASP A 66 2.00 -20.51 4.87
N GLY A 67 3.31 -20.37 5.11
CA GLY A 67 4.36 -21.23 4.56
C GLY A 67 4.71 -20.97 3.10
N LEU A 68 4.28 -19.83 2.55
CA LEU A 68 4.48 -19.47 1.14
C LEU A 68 5.82 -18.77 0.91
N ILE A 69 6.36 -18.10 1.92
CA ILE A 69 7.67 -17.45 1.84
C ILE A 69 8.57 -17.88 2.99
N HIS A 70 9.88 -17.89 2.73
CA HIS A 70 10.91 -18.05 3.72
C HIS A 70 11.50 -16.68 4.08
N ARG A 71 11.69 -16.44 5.38
CA ARG A 71 12.34 -15.24 5.92
C ARG A 71 13.68 -15.63 6.54
N GLU A 72 14.74 -15.03 6.06
CA GLU A 72 16.09 -15.27 6.56
C GLU A 72 16.70 -14.01 7.17
N VAL A 73 17.26 -14.14 8.38
CA VAL A 73 17.91 -13.05 9.10
C VAL A 73 19.41 -13.27 9.10
N TYR A 74 20.15 -12.30 8.58
CA TYR A 74 21.60 -12.34 8.55
C TYR A 74 22.18 -11.42 9.62
N ALA A 75 22.88 -12.00 10.58
CA ALA A 75 23.61 -11.29 11.63
C ALA A 75 24.96 -10.73 11.13
N VAL A 76 24.91 -9.97 10.03
CA VAL A 76 26.04 -9.22 9.47
C VAL A 76 25.93 -7.75 9.84
N VAL A 77 26.96 -6.95 9.59
CA VAL A 77 26.91 -5.49 9.79
C VAL A 77 26.84 -4.79 8.42
N PRO A 78 25.78 -4.01 8.13
CA PRO A 78 24.55 -3.85 8.90
C PRO A 78 23.63 -5.09 8.81
N PRO A 79 22.80 -5.39 9.84
CA PRO A 79 21.88 -6.52 9.80
C PRO A 79 20.94 -6.43 8.61
N LYS A 80 20.69 -7.56 7.94
CA LYS A 80 19.76 -7.63 6.80
C LYS A 80 18.77 -8.78 6.97
N VAL A 81 17.58 -8.58 6.41
CA VAL A 81 16.53 -9.59 6.32
C VAL A 81 16.18 -9.76 4.86
N GLU A 82 16.12 -11.00 4.43
CA GLU A 82 15.82 -11.40 3.06
C GLU A 82 14.62 -12.34 3.03
N TYR A 83 13.87 -12.27 1.93
CA TYR A 83 12.67 -13.07 1.70
C TYR A 83 12.80 -13.80 0.37
N SER A 84 12.38 -15.06 0.34
CA SER A 84 12.34 -15.91 -0.85
C SER A 84 11.05 -16.74 -0.85
N LEU A 85 10.68 -17.27 -2.01
CA LEU A 85 9.57 -18.23 -2.09
C LEU A 85 9.99 -19.57 -1.47
N THR A 86 9.05 -20.25 -0.83
CA THR A 86 9.21 -21.67 -0.49
C THR A 86 8.83 -22.54 -1.70
N PRO A 87 9.12 -23.86 -1.68
CA PRO A 87 8.61 -24.76 -2.72
C PRO A 87 7.08 -24.70 -2.86
N LEU A 88 6.35 -24.45 -1.76
CA LEU A 88 4.90 -24.25 -1.81
C LEU A 88 4.54 -22.91 -2.46
N GLY A 89 5.26 -21.82 -2.14
CA GLY A 89 5.06 -20.52 -2.74
C GLY A 89 5.27 -20.50 -4.25
N GLU A 90 6.29 -21.21 -4.75
CA GLU A 90 6.57 -21.35 -6.18
C GLU A 90 5.40 -21.98 -6.96
N LEU A 91 4.66 -22.92 -6.36
CA LEU A 91 3.48 -23.54 -7.01
C LEU A 91 2.36 -22.52 -7.32
N PHE A 92 2.28 -21.43 -6.56
CA PHE A 92 1.26 -20.40 -6.79
C PHE A 92 1.62 -19.44 -7.92
N ILE A 93 2.84 -19.48 -8.44
CA ILE A 93 3.31 -18.52 -9.42
C ILE A 93 2.67 -18.78 -10.78
N GLU A 94 2.55 -20.04 -11.19
CA GLU A 94 1.87 -20.41 -12.42
C GLU A 94 0.43 -19.84 -12.51
N PRO A 95 -0.48 -20.09 -11.54
CA PRO A 95 -1.83 -19.52 -11.62
C PRO A 95 -1.86 -17.99 -11.50
N ILE A 96 -0.94 -17.38 -10.73
CA ILE A 96 -0.82 -15.91 -10.67
C ILE A 96 -0.43 -15.34 -12.04
N GLU A 97 0.58 -15.94 -12.69
CA GLU A 97 1.05 -15.51 -13.99
C GLU A 97 -0.04 -15.65 -15.06
N MET A 98 -0.78 -16.76 -15.05
CA MET A 98 -1.92 -16.96 -15.95
C MET A 98 -2.96 -15.85 -15.81
N LEU A 99 -3.31 -15.51 -14.57
CA LEU A 99 -4.28 -14.45 -14.29
C LEU A 99 -3.76 -13.07 -14.72
N TYR A 100 -2.49 -12.77 -14.45
CA TYR A 100 -1.87 -11.50 -14.82
C TYR A 100 -1.75 -11.37 -16.34
N ARG A 101 -1.37 -12.44 -17.04
CA ARG A 101 -1.32 -12.49 -18.49
C ARG A 101 -2.70 -12.25 -19.10
N TRP A 102 -3.72 -12.92 -18.60
CA TRP A 102 -5.09 -12.70 -19.05
C TRP A 102 -5.53 -11.26 -18.79
N GLY A 103 -5.26 -10.71 -17.62
CA GLY A 103 -5.60 -9.33 -17.27
C GLY A 103 -4.91 -8.30 -18.17
N ASN A 104 -3.64 -8.52 -18.50
CA ASN A 104 -2.89 -7.66 -19.42
C ASN A 104 -3.46 -7.72 -20.85
N GLN A 105 -3.91 -8.89 -21.30
CA GLN A 105 -4.52 -9.07 -22.63
C GLN A 105 -5.90 -8.43 -22.74
N HIS A 106 -6.61 -8.22 -21.62
CA HIS A 106 -7.98 -7.73 -21.57
C HIS A 106 -8.09 -6.45 -20.73
N ALA A 107 -7.05 -5.62 -20.73
CA ALA A 107 -6.98 -4.41 -19.92
C ALA A 107 -8.11 -3.41 -20.23
N ASP A 108 -8.52 -3.34 -21.49
CA ASP A 108 -9.66 -2.55 -21.99
C ASP A 108 -11.00 -3.05 -21.42
N VAL A 109 -11.18 -4.36 -21.32
CA VAL A 109 -12.37 -4.98 -20.70
C VAL A 109 -12.39 -4.69 -19.20
N LEU A 110 -11.25 -4.84 -18.52
CA LEU A 110 -11.12 -4.54 -17.10
C LEU A 110 -11.39 -3.06 -16.78
N ALA A 111 -10.99 -2.14 -17.67
CA ALA A 111 -11.21 -0.71 -17.49
C ALA A 111 -12.71 -0.31 -17.53
N GLN A 112 -13.55 -1.11 -18.20
CA GLN A 112 -15.00 -0.90 -18.25
C GLN A 112 -15.71 -1.34 -16.96
N LEU A 113 -15.05 -2.17 -16.15
CA LEU A 113 -15.62 -2.63 -14.89
C LEU A 113 -15.59 -1.49 -13.86
N SER A 114 -16.77 -1.09 -13.39
CA SER A 114 -16.92 -0.28 -12.18
C SER A 114 -16.68 -1.14 -10.95
N LEU A 115 -15.51 -1.78 -10.83
CA LEU A 115 -15.13 -2.51 -9.63
C LEU A 115 -15.24 -1.52 -8.47
N ARG A 116 -16.11 -1.84 -7.50
CA ARG A 116 -16.40 -0.99 -6.35
C ARG A 116 -15.07 -0.52 -5.76
N ARG A 117 -14.73 0.74 -5.98
CA ARG A 117 -13.62 1.40 -5.29
C ARG A 117 -13.97 1.36 -3.80
N GLY A 118 -13.50 0.32 -3.09
CA GLY A 118 -13.40 0.39 -1.65
C GLY A 118 -12.68 1.70 -1.33
N LYS A 119 -13.24 2.51 -0.43
CA LYS A 119 -12.58 3.72 0.06
C LYS A 119 -11.10 3.39 0.30
N PRO A 120 -10.15 4.22 -0.15
CA PRO A 120 -8.76 4.05 0.27
C PRO A 120 -8.75 3.96 1.79
N SER A 121 -8.17 2.89 2.34
CA SER A 121 -8.03 2.72 3.78
C SER A 121 -7.46 4.02 4.34
N ARG A 122 -8.11 4.61 5.34
CA ARG A 122 -7.71 5.88 6.00
C ARG A 122 -6.37 5.79 6.74
N ASP A 123 -5.60 4.72 6.57
CA ASP A 123 -4.31 4.50 7.19
C ASP A 123 -3.21 5.26 6.44
N GLY A 124 -3.18 6.58 6.58
CA GLY A 124 -2.12 7.37 5.96
C GLY A 124 -2.24 8.90 5.96
N LEU A 125 -3.05 9.53 6.81
CA LEU A 125 -2.83 10.96 7.06
C LEU A 125 -1.73 11.13 8.12
N PRO A 126 -0.65 11.87 7.84
CA PRO A 126 0.23 12.33 8.89
C PRO A 126 -0.55 13.31 9.77
N GLY A 127 -0.54 13.09 11.08
CA GLY A 127 -0.93 14.10 12.04
C GLY A 127 -0.05 15.33 11.82
N GLY A 128 -0.64 16.40 11.31
CA GLY A 128 -0.04 17.72 11.39
C GLY A 128 -0.28 18.24 12.80
N ASP A 129 0.75 18.15 13.64
CA ASP A 129 0.86 18.99 14.81
C ASP A 129 1.01 20.43 14.32
N THR A 130 -0.09 21.18 14.28
CA THR A 130 -0.03 22.63 14.43
C THR A 130 -0.36 22.92 15.88
N ALA A 131 0.67 22.93 16.72
CA ALA A 131 0.63 23.67 17.96
C ALA A 131 0.53 25.16 17.59
N THR A 132 -0.64 25.74 17.78
CA THR A 132 -0.81 27.16 18.05
C THR A 132 -1.28 27.26 19.49
N ASP A 133 -0.32 27.22 20.40
CA ASP A 133 -0.45 27.90 21.69
C ASP A 133 -0.02 29.34 21.44
N ASP A 134 -0.98 30.26 21.41
CA ASP A 134 -0.71 31.68 21.64
C ASP A 134 -1.86 32.24 22.48
N ASP A 135 -1.86 31.81 23.74
CA ASP A 135 -2.52 32.51 24.85
C ASP A 135 -1.43 33.40 25.49
N THR A 136 -1.39 34.67 25.10
CA THR A 136 -0.72 35.69 25.91
C THR A 136 -1.60 36.92 26.03
N ASP A 137 -2.43 36.90 27.06
CA ASP A 137 -3.09 38.07 27.64
C ASP A 137 -2.04 38.80 28.52
N HIS A 138 -1.62 40.00 28.13
CA HIS A 138 -0.99 40.93 29.08
C HIS A 138 -1.45 42.37 28.83
N ASP A 139 -2.12 42.83 29.88
CA ASP A 139 -2.74 44.11 30.16
C ASP A 139 -1.74 45.29 30.19
N THR A 140 -2.19 46.47 29.73
CA THR A 140 -1.75 47.85 30.11
C THR A 140 -0.25 48.22 29.98
N ASP A 141 0.17 49.41 29.56
CA ASP A 141 -0.28 50.76 29.89
C ASP A 141 0.54 51.77 29.05
N ARG A 142 -0.04 52.95 28.79
CA ARG A 142 0.61 54.29 28.75
C ARG A 142 1.72 54.67 27.73
N ASN A 143 1.37 55.68 26.92
CA ASN A 143 1.81 57.09 27.04
C ASN A 143 2.68 57.72 25.92
N THR A 144 2.10 58.80 25.37
CA THR A 144 2.66 60.11 24.92
C THR A 144 3.59 60.29 23.71
N ASN A 145 3.08 61.22 22.88
CA ASN A 145 3.70 62.43 22.31
C ASN A 145 4.54 62.37 21.03
N GLY A 146 4.25 63.37 20.18
CA GLY A 146 5.22 64.07 19.34
C GLY A 146 4.85 64.04 17.85
N ASP A 147 3.88 64.83 17.39
CA ASP A 147 4.04 66.17 16.80
C ASP A 147 4.53 66.23 15.33
N ALA A 148 3.83 67.12 14.62
CA ALA A 148 4.27 67.99 13.52
C ALA A 148 4.20 67.56 12.03
N ALA A 149 3.42 68.40 11.33
CA ALA A 149 3.65 69.00 9.99
C ALA A 149 3.50 68.11 8.75
N ALA A 150 2.43 68.28 7.95
CA ALA A 150 2.27 69.30 6.90
C ALA A 150 3.27 69.17 5.73
N ASN A 151 2.79 68.82 4.53
CA ASN A 151 2.84 69.73 3.37
C ASN A 151 2.06 69.22 2.15
N VAL A 152 1.42 70.17 1.47
CA VAL A 152 0.76 70.10 0.17
C VAL A 152 1.79 70.32 -0.94
N LYS A 153 1.60 69.70 -2.12
CA LYS A 153 2.01 70.11 -3.51
C LYS A 153 2.20 68.85 -4.37
N HIS A 154 1.96 68.77 -5.68
CA HIS A 154 1.30 69.55 -6.73
C HIS A 154 1.51 68.75 -8.04
N ALA A 155 0.64 68.94 -9.04
CA ALA A 155 0.89 68.79 -10.49
C ALA A 155 1.20 67.34 -11.01
N ALA A 156 0.72 66.88 -12.16
CA ALA A 156 0.04 67.48 -13.32
C ALA A 156 -0.80 66.39 -14.00
#